data_AF-A0A0F2NBZ8-F1
#
_entry.id   AF-A0A0F2NBZ8-F1
#
_cell.length_a   1.000
_cell.length_b   1.000
_cell.length_c   1.000
_cell.angle_alpha   90.00
_cell.angle_beta   90.00
_cell.angle_gamma   90.00
#
_symmetry.space_group_name_H-M   'P 1'
#
loop_
_entity.id
_entity.type
_entity.pdbx_description
1 polymer ?
#
loop_
_entity_poly.entity_id
_entity_poly.type
_entity_poly.pdbx_seq_one_letter_code
_entity_poly.pdbx_strand_id
1 'polypeptide(L)'
;MAEKSEAKPSWQEIQEKKISMAKERGSRVLKVNSPLGSTMFDILRQFDMAYAHFKARLGEMNGISHQEGEELMAEGREIVMAFSDYTARLSKRIRFRYYTPREIDAFMKTDHQVEESE
;
A
#
# COMPACT_ATOMS: atom_id res chain seq x y z
N MET A 1 22.73 -33.22 2.87
CA MET A 1 22.34 -32.03 3.67
C MET A 1 20.85 -31.86 3.48
N ALA A 2 20.06 -32.07 4.51
CA ALA A 2 18.60 -32.06 4.40
C ALA A 2 18.10 -30.61 4.35
N GLU A 3 17.31 -30.29 3.31
CA GLU A 3 16.59 -29.03 3.16
C GLU A 3 15.71 -28.81 4.39
N LYS A 4 15.94 -27.71 5.12
CA LYS A 4 15.02 -27.23 6.15
C LYS A 4 13.75 -26.80 5.42
N SER A 5 12.74 -27.65 5.42
CA SER A 5 11.36 -27.26 5.19
C SER A 5 11.05 -26.08 6.12
N GLU A 6 10.93 -24.87 5.57
CA GLU A 6 10.41 -23.71 6.30
C GLU A 6 9.00 -24.05 6.77
N ALA A 7 8.87 -24.45 8.03
CA ALA A 7 7.59 -24.76 8.65
C ALA A 7 6.68 -23.53 8.54
N LYS A 8 5.44 -23.75 8.10
CA LYS A 8 4.44 -22.68 8.04
C LYS A 8 4.31 -22.05 9.43
N PRO A 9 4.54 -20.74 9.58
CA PRO A 9 4.50 -20.09 10.88
C PRO A 9 3.09 -20.21 11.48
N SER A 10 3.05 -20.39 12.80
CA SER A 10 1.80 -20.45 13.56
C SER A 10 1.08 -19.09 13.55
N TRP A 11 -0.24 -19.12 13.80
CA TRP A 11 -1.04 -17.89 13.86
C TRP A 11 -0.55 -16.88 14.91
N GLN A 12 -0.01 -17.36 16.03
CA GLN A 12 0.56 -16.52 17.08
C GLN A 12 1.87 -15.85 16.60
N GLU A 13 2.75 -16.60 15.95
CA GLU A 13 4.00 -16.05 15.38
C GLU A 13 3.72 -15.05 14.25
N ILE A 14 2.68 -15.28 13.43
CA ILE A 14 2.23 -14.33 12.42
C ILE A 14 1.73 -13.04 13.08
N GLN A 15 0.97 -13.13 14.18
CA GLN A 15 0.49 -11.95 14.91
C GLN A 15 1.63 -11.18 15.58
N GLU A 16 2.55 -11.85 16.26
CA GLU A 16 3.70 -11.22 16.91
C GLU A 16 4.61 -10.53 15.91
N LYS A 17 4.86 -11.15 14.75
CA LYS A 17 5.63 -10.54 13.66
C LYS A 17 4.91 -9.33 13.07
N LYS A 18 3.59 -9.38 12.91
CA LYS A 18 2.78 -8.22 12.50
C LYS A 18 2.86 -7.07 13.52
N ILE A 19 2.88 -7.39 14.82
CA ILE A 19 3.01 -6.40 15.90
C ILE A 19 4.44 -5.82 15.96
N SER A 20 5.49 -6.63 15.75
CA SER A 20 6.87 -6.14 15.77
C SER A 20 7.15 -5.21 14.59
N MET A 21 6.61 -5.52 13.42
CA MET A 21 6.72 -4.68 12.22
C MET A 21 6.06 -3.30 12.41
N ALA A 22 5.07 -3.16 13.30
CA ALA A 22 4.48 -1.85 13.62
C ALA A 22 5.49 -0.83 14.18
N LYS A 23 6.66 -1.28 14.65
CA LYS A 23 7.72 -0.42 15.20
C LYS A 23 8.71 0.09 14.15
N GLU A 24 8.60 -0.34 12.89
CA GLU A 24 9.50 0.09 11.81
C GLU A 24 9.07 1.45 11.21
N ARG A 25 10.06 2.23 10.73
CA ARG A 25 9.79 3.54 10.10
C ARG A 25 9.02 3.33 8.80
N GLY A 26 7.83 3.93 8.72
CA GLY A 26 6.93 3.77 7.57
C GLY A 26 5.80 2.78 7.81
N SER A 27 5.86 1.99 8.89
CA SER A 27 4.77 1.08 9.24
C SER A 27 3.48 1.80 9.55
N ARG A 28 2.37 1.17 9.19
CA ARG A 28 1.01 1.64 9.43
C ARG A 28 0.21 0.48 10.03
N VAL A 29 -0.43 0.73 11.16
CA VAL A 29 -1.34 -0.23 11.79
C VAL A 29 -2.76 0.14 11.35
N LEU A 30 -3.45 -0.79 10.67
CA LEU A 30 -4.84 -0.62 10.30
C LEU A 30 -5.68 -1.77 10.88
N LYS A 31 -6.83 -1.43 11.47
CA LYS A 31 -7.85 -2.42 11.83
C LYS A 31 -8.70 -2.74 10.60
N VAL A 32 -8.60 -3.97 10.11
CA VAL A 32 -9.37 -4.47 8.96
C VAL A 32 -10.48 -5.38 9.46
N ASN A 33 -11.73 -5.04 9.16
CA ASN A 33 -12.91 -5.75 9.68
C ASN A 33 -13.69 -6.52 8.61
N SER A 34 -13.26 -6.49 7.35
CA SER A 34 -13.96 -7.16 6.24
C SER A 34 -13.06 -8.18 5.54
N PRO A 35 -13.61 -9.32 5.07
CA PRO A 35 -12.84 -10.28 4.27
C PRO A 35 -12.24 -9.64 3.01
N LEU A 36 -13.02 -8.80 2.32
CA LEU A 36 -12.55 -8.04 1.16
C LEU A 36 -11.36 -7.12 1.53
N GLY A 37 -11.43 -6.43 2.68
CA GLY A 37 -10.33 -5.63 3.20
C GLY A 37 -9.08 -6.45 3.48
N SER A 38 -9.22 -7.66 4.02
CA SER A 38 -8.09 -8.54 4.30
C SER A 38 -7.37 -8.94 3.02
N THR A 39 -8.13 -9.35 1.99
CA THR A 39 -7.55 -9.70 0.69
C THR A 39 -6.86 -8.51 0.03
N MET A 40 -7.45 -7.31 0.11
CA MET A 40 -6.80 -6.09 -0.40
C MET A 40 -5.47 -5.80 0.32
N PHE A 41 -5.39 -6.03 1.63
CA PHE A 41 -4.14 -5.88 2.38
C PHE A 41 -3.08 -6.89 1.98
N ASP A 42 -3.47 -8.15 1.74
CA ASP A 42 -2.53 -9.16 1.26
C ASP A 42 -1.99 -8.83 -0.13
N ILE A 43 -2.85 -8.33 -1.03
CA ILE A 43 -2.46 -7.84 -2.35
C ILE A 43 -1.52 -6.64 -2.23
N LEU A 44 -1.87 -5.64 -1.41
CA LEU A 44 -1.05 -4.45 -1.19
C LEU A 44 0.34 -4.83 -0.69
N ARG A 45 0.44 -5.78 0.25
CA ARG A 45 1.73 -6.27 0.75
C ARG A 45 2.56 -6.91 -0.36
N GLN A 46 1.95 -7.76 -1.19
CA GLN A 46 2.64 -8.40 -2.32
C GLN A 46 3.09 -7.35 -3.35
N PHE A 47 2.25 -6.35 -3.62
CA PHE A 47 2.59 -5.22 -4.48
C PHE A 47 3.79 -4.44 -3.92
N ASP A 48 3.81 -4.11 -2.63
CA ASP A 48 4.91 -3.36 -2.01
C ASP A 48 6.24 -4.13 -2.08
N MET A 49 6.21 -5.45 -1.84
CA MET A 49 7.36 -6.32 -2.02
C MET A 49 7.83 -6.33 -3.48
N ALA A 50 6.90 -6.50 -4.43
CA ALA A 50 7.20 -6.48 -5.86
C ALA A 50 7.79 -5.12 -6.30
N TYR A 51 7.28 -4.01 -5.76
CA TYR A 51 7.75 -2.67 -6.04
C TYR A 51 9.20 -2.44 -5.57
N ALA A 52 9.58 -3.02 -4.42
CA ALA A 52 10.97 -2.99 -3.97
C ALA A 52 11.91 -3.72 -4.96
N HIS A 53 11.50 -4.89 -5.46
CA HIS A 53 12.25 -5.62 -6.49
C HIS A 53 12.27 -4.90 -7.83
N PHE A 54 11.15 -4.29 -8.22
CA PHE A 54 11.03 -3.48 -9.43
C PHE A 54 12.05 -2.33 -9.45
N LYS A 55 12.12 -1.55 -8.37
CA LYS A 55 13.10 -0.45 -8.25
C LYS A 55 14.54 -0.91 -8.35
N ALA A 56 14.86 -2.09 -7.82
CA ALA A 56 16.21 -2.65 -7.93
C ALA A 56 16.57 -3.02 -9.37
N ARG A 57 15.59 -3.45 -10.18
CA ARG A 57 15.80 -3.87 -11.57
C ARG A 57 15.66 -2.76 -12.61
N LEU A 58 15.28 -1.55 -12.20
CA LEU A 58 15.05 -0.42 -13.10
C LEU A 58 16.40 0.12 -13.61
N GLY A 59 16.64 0.07 -14.92
CA GLY A 59 17.86 0.54 -15.56
C GLY A 59 19.04 -0.45 -15.55
N GLU A 60 18.85 -1.68 -15.04
CA GLU A 60 19.89 -2.72 -15.10
C GLU A 60 20.06 -3.29 -16.52
N MET A 61 21.27 -3.73 -16.87
CA MET A 61 21.55 -4.41 -18.14
C MET A 61 20.88 -5.80 -18.12
N ASN A 62 19.78 -5.97 -18.88
CA ASN A 62 18.79 -7.07 -18.79
C ASN A 62 17.71 -6.94 -17.69
N GLY A 63 17.57 -5.74 -17.12
CA GLY A 63 16.48 -5.35 -16.23
C GLY A 63 15.31 -4.71 -16.98
N ILE A 64 14.54 -3.90 -16.26
CA ILE A 64 13.41 -3.14 -16.80
C ILE A 64 13.93 -1.78 -17.27
N SER A 65 13.57 -1.36 -18.48
CA SER A 65 13.95 -0.04 -18.98
C SER A 65 13.23 1.08 -18.23
N HIS A 66 13.79 2.30 -18.22
CA HIS A 66 13.10 3.43 -17.58
C HIS A 66 11.73 3.73 -18.21
N GLN A 67 11.61 3.60 -19.53
CA GLN A 67 10.36 3.80 -20.25
C GLN A 67 9.31 2.75 -19.85
N GLU A 68 9.67 1.47 -19.91
CA GLU A 68 8.78 0.37 -19.50
C GLU A 68 8.37 0.51 -18.02
N GLY A 69 9.31 0.94 -17.18
CA GLY A 69 9.02 1.24 -15.79
C GLY A 69 8.03 2.39 -15.61
N GLU A 70 8.12 3.44 -16.41
CA GLU A 70 7.18 4.57 -16.38
C GLU A 70 5.77 4.13 -16.82
N GLU A 71 5.68 3.31 -17.86
CA GLU A 71 4.42 2.74 -18.36
C GLU A 71 3.73 1.88 -17.29
N LEU A 72 4.48 0.97 -16.63
CA LEU A 72 3.98 0.17 -15.51
C LEU A 72 3.50 1.04 -14.33
N MET A 73 4.22 2.13 -14.04
CA MET A 73 3.82 3.07 -12.99
C MET A 73 2.60 3.90 -13.37
N ALA A 74 2.41 4.20 -14.65
CA ALA A 74 1.21 4.86 -15.15
C ALA A 74 -0.02 3.98 -14.95
N GLU A 75 0.06 2.71 -15.34
CA GLU A 75 -1.01 1.73 -15.09
C GLU A 75 -1.31 1.59 -13.59
N GLY A 76 -0.26 1.51 -12.76
CA GLY A 76 -0.42 1.48 -11.30
C GLY A 76 -1.20 2.67 -10.75
N ARG A 77 -0.95 3.89 -11.27
CA ARG A 77 -1.70 5.10 -10.91
C ARG A 77 -3.16 5.01 -11.33
N GLU A 78 -3.45 4.48 -12.52
CA GLU A 78 -4.83 4.31 -13.01
C GLU A 78 -5.63 3.34 -12.12
N ILE A 79 -5.03 2.23 -11.69
CA ILE A 79 -5.66 1.26 -10.78
C ILE A 79 -6.03 1.92 -9.45
N VAL A 80 -5.12 2.71 -8.87
CA VAL A 80 -5.37 3.44 -7.61
C VAL A 80 -6.52 4.41 -7.77
N MET A 81 -6.57 5.15 -8.88
CA MET A 81 -7.66 6.09 -9.16
C MET A 81 -9.00 5.37 -9.35
N ALA A 82 -9.02 4.27 -10.12
CA ALA A 82 -10.22 3.46 -10.31
C ALA A 82 -10.77 2.90 -8.99
N PHE A 83 -9.88 2.47 -8.07
CA PHE A 83 -10.27 2.01 -6.75
C PHE A 83 -10.83 3.14 -5.87
N SER A 84 -10.21 4.33 -5.91
CA SER A 84 -10.74 5.54 -5.26
C SER A 84 -12.14 5.88 -5.78
N ASP A 85 -12.36 5.87 -7.10
CA ASP A 85 -13.65 6.17 -7.71
C ASP A 85 -14.74 5.15 -7.38
N TYR A 86 -14.38 3.86 -7.35
CA TYR A 86 -15.25 2.82 -6.83
C TYR A 86 -15.66 3.11 -5.39
N THR A 87 -14.69 3.43 -4.52
CA THR A 87 -14.92 3.70 -3.10
C THR A 87 -15.80 4.93 -2.90
N ALA A 88 -15.59 6.00 -3.68
CA ALA A 88 -16.42 7.19 -3.67
C ALA A 88 -17.88 6.88 -4.04
N ARG A 89 -18.11 6.09 -5.10
CA ARG A 89 -19.46 5.66 -5.52
C ARG A 89 -20.16 4.82 -4.46
N LEU A 90 -19.46 3.84 -3.88
CA LEU A 90 -19.97 3.03 -2.78
C LEU A 90 -20.35 3.91 -1.58
N SER A 91 -19.45 4.82 -1.20
CA SER A 91 -19.62 5.70 -0.04
C SER A 91 -20.84 6.61 -0.20
N LYS A 92 -21.02 7.19 -1.40
CA LYS A 92 -22.23 7.96 -1.74
C LYS A 92 -23.50 7.11 -1.59
N ARG A 93 -23.47 5.86 -2.06
CA ARG A 93 -24.62 4.95 -2.01
C ARG A 93 -25.03 4.60 -0.58
N ILE A 94 -24.06 4.41 0.32
CA ILE A 94 -24.30 4.05 1.73
C ILE A 94 -24.30 5.26 2.67
N ARG A 95 -24.23 6.49 2.13
CA ARG A 95 -24.16 7.76 2.88
C ARG A 95 -22.99 7.81 3.87
N PHE A 96 -21.86 7.19 3.52
CA PHE A 96 -20.61 7.28 4.26
C PHE A 96 -19.77 8.46 3.73
N ARG A 97 -19.16 9.23 4.63
CA ARG A 97 -18.22 10.29 4.24
C ARG A 97 -16.86 9.67 3.95
N TYR A 98 -16.52 9.60 2.67
CA TYR A 98 -15.20 9.22 2.19
C TYR A 98 -14.41 10.48 1.82
N TYR A 99 -13.15 10.54 2.25
CA TYR A 99 -12.20 11.57 1.85
C TYR A 99 -11.30 10.98 0.76
N THR A 100 -11.38 11.58 -0.43
CA THR A 100 -10.55 11.17 -1.56
C THR A 100 -9.07 11.48 -1.30
N PRO A 101 -8.13 10.80 -1.99
CA PRO A 101 -6.70 11.11 -1.88
C PRO A 101 -6.38 12.59 -2.13
N ARG A 102 -7.10 13.24 -3.05
CA ARG A 102 -6.94 14.67 -3.35
C ARG A 102 -7.40 15.57 -2.20
N GLU A 103 -8.52 15.22 -1.55
CA GLU A 103 -8.98 15.95 -0.37
C GLU A 103 -7.99 15.79 0.78
N ILE A 104 -7.47 14.57 1.02
CA ILE A 104 -6.47 14.31 2.06
C ILE A 104 -5.19 15.12 1.82
N ASP A 105 -4.67 15.12 0.59
CA ASP A 105 -3.48 15.90 0.22
C ASP A 105 -3.68 17.41 0.43
N ALA A 106 -4.85 17.93 0.07
CA ALA A 106 -5.20 19.33 0.32
C ALA A 106 -5.25 19.68 1.81
N PHE A 107 -5.83 18.81 2.65
CA PHE A 107 -5.84 19.02 4.11
C PHE A 107 -4.42 19.04 4.67
N MET A 108 -3.59 18.06 4.32
CA MET A 108 -2.21 17.99 4.80
C MET A 108 -1.37 19.22 4.43
N LYS A 109 -1.55 19.76 3.22
CA LYS A 109 -0.85 20.98 2.78
C LYS A 109 -1.30 22.24 3.51
N THR A 110 -2.56 22.27 3.97
CA THR A 110 -3.12 23.43 4.68
C THR A 110 -2.65 23.44 6.13
N ASP A 111 -2.59 22.27 6.79
CA ASP A 111 -2.12 22.17 8.18
C ASP A 111 -0.64 22.58 8.32
N HIS A 112 0.23 22.22 7.36
CA HIS A 112 1.63 22.62 7.37
C HIS A 112 1.85 24.14 7.19
N GLN A 113 0.93 24.86 6.55
CA GLN A 113 1.03 26.34 6.44
C GLN A 113 0.65 27.05 7.74
N VAL A 114 -0.20 26.42 8.56
CA VAL A 114 -0.61 26.98 9.87
C VAL A 114 0.51 26.78 10.89
N GLU A 115 1.22 25.65 10.88
CA GLU A 115 2.36 25.39 11.77
C GLU A 115 3.61 26.23 11.46
N GLU A 116 3.83 26.64 10.20
CA GLU A 116 4.95 27.53 9.82
C GLU A 116 4.66 29.03 10.05
N SER A 117 3.44 29.36 10.47
CA SER A 117 2.98 30.74 10.70
C SER A 117 2.83 31.11 12.20
N GLU A 118 3.16 30.18 13.12
CA GLU A 118 3.24 30.39 14.57
C GLU A 118 4.69 30.41 15.07
#